data_AF-A0A662UCF5-F1
#
_entry.id   AF-A0A662UCF5-F1
#
_cell.length_a   1.000
_cell.length_b   1.000
_cell.length_c   1.000
_cell.angle_alpha   90.00
_cell.angle_beta   90.00
_cell.angle_gamma   90.00
#
_symmetry.space_group_name_H-M   'P 1'
#
loop_
_entity.id
_entity.type
_entity.pdbx_description
1 polymer ?
#
loop_
_entity_poly.entity_id
_entity_poly.type
_entity_poly.pdbx_seq_one_letter_code
_entity_poly.pdbx_strand_id
1 'polypeptide(L)'
;MVYCYSLGIFNNVPVNSVLMRCNSIMVSYNGRRRSRLEIVTCILNTCAKGASITKIMRESNLNYTQAYRYINSMLNKGMLKQTSSNNKKMFHTTRYGYEVLETFKDLDYLLKEKALKEDNVKLDNNISIPPGISNNQVCKYDIYAKILKSSVKGVTRTRLLNILGTNTPRLSRYLEELVKKKLIVVETIHYDRRIKGIFKVSRRGLMYLKTYAKLATLLTKGTEDKLKTLNLKEEKITGISGIEHKIVTVTINGTKYAVKKIKSIDGDRDIRLDVFKFLVIVNDVGLKPLIMLDKSVNLNRNLKEVIKGFNGRIIYHSSTY
;
A
#
# COMPACT_ATOMS: atom_id res chain seq x y z
N MET A 1 5.30 51.08 -7.45
CA MET A 1 6.05 51.27 -6.20
C MET A 1 5.10 51.84 -5.17
N VAL A 2 5.34 51.53 -3.89
CA VAL A 2 4.65 51.98 -2.67
C VAL A 2 3.50 51.08 -2.19
N TYR A 3 3.85 50.40 -1.10
CA TYR A 3 3.07 49.60 -0.18
C TYR A 3 2.05 50.44 0.57
N CYS A 4 0.93 49.83 0.97
CA CYS A 4 0.21 50.28 2.16
C CYS A 4 -0.14 49.07 3.03
N TYR A 5 0.64 48.93 4.10
CA TYR A 5 0.29 48.19 5.29
C TYR A 5 -0.88 48.90 5.98
N SER A 6 -1.98 48.21 6.25
CA SER A 6 -2.90 48.59 7.31
C SER A 6 -2.98 47.45 8.32
N LEU A 7 -2.36 47.72 9.47
CA LEU A 7 -2.51 46.98 10.72
C LEU A 7 -3.97 47.12 11.18
N GLY A 8 -4.73 46.04 11.08
CA GLY A 8 -6.04 45.88 11.68
C GLY A 8 -5.98 44.76 12.70
N ILE A 9 -5.90 45.14 13.97
CA ILE A 9 -5.94 44.30 15.16
C ILE A 9 -7.17 43.38 15.09
N PHE A 10 -6.97 42.08 14.85
CA PHE A 10 -7.97 41.06 15.14
C PHE A 10 -7.53 40.26 16.35
N ASN A 11 -8.27 40.48 17.42
CA ASN A 11 -8.21 39.83 18.71
C ASN A 11 -8.07 38.30 18.57
N ASN A 12 -7.24 37.76 19.46
CA ASN A 12 -7.08 36.34 19.78
C ASN A 12 -8.43 35.61 19.84
N VAL A 13 -8.78 34.90 18.77
CA VAL A 13 -9.75 33.81 18.83
C VAL A 13 -8.94 32.52 18.86
N PRO A 14 -9.10 31.65 19.89
CA PRO A 14 -8.36 30.41 19.96
C PRO A 14 -8.79 29.53 18.78
N VAL A 15 -7.83 29.16 17.93
CA VAL A 15 -8.02 28.35 16.70
C VAL A 15 -8.44 26.89 17.00
N ASN A 16 -8.83 26.58 18.24
CA ASN A 16 -9.11 25.22 18.70
C ASN A 16 -10.61 24.85 18.80
N SER A 17 -11.56 25.68 18.36
CA SER A 17 -12.99 25.44 18.62
C SER A 17 -13.90 25.17 17.41
N VAL A 18 -13.40 25.01 16.17
CA VAL A 18 -14.28 24.77 14.98
C VAL A 18 -14.03 23.43 14.26
N LEU A 19 -13.31 22.49 14.87
CA LEU A 19 -13.05 21.15 14.31
C LEU A 19 -13.94 20.08 14.95
N MET A 20 -15.26 20.20 14.75
CA MET A 20 -16.25 19.20 15.16
C MET A 20 -17.24 18.94 14.02
N ARG A 21 -16.84 18.16 13.00
CA ARG A 21 -17.79 17.55 12.03
C ARG A 21 -17.21 16.38 11.20
N CYS A 22 -16.62 15.39 11.88
CA CYS A 22 -16.51 14.00 11.38
C CYS A 22 -16.73 13.01 12.55
N ASN A 23 -17.93 13.02 13.12
CA ASN A 23 -18.23 12.39 14.41
C ASN A 23 -18.54 10.87 14.36
N SER A 24 -17.84 10.09 13.53
CA SER A 24 -18.02 8.62 13.57
C SER A 24 -16.77 7.77 13.32
N ILE A 25 -15.64 8.34 12.86
CA ILE A 25 -14.39 7.58 12.68
C ILE A 25 -13.16 8.47 12.93
N MET A 26 -13.21 9.37 13.92
CA MET A 26 -11.98 9.95 14.46
C MET A 26 -11.35 8.95 15.43
N VAL A 27 -10.65 7.95 14.89
CA VAL A 27 -9.65 7.20 15.67
C VAL A 27 -8.36 8.02 15.67
N SER A 28 -8.40 9.19 16.30
CA SER A 28 -7.21 9.96 16.63
C SER A 28 -6.59 9.33 17.87
N TYR A 29 -5.64 8.41 17.68
CA TYR A 29 -4.82 7.93 18.80
C TYR A 29 -3.82 9.03 19.18
N ASN A 30 -4.10 9.75 20.27
CA ASN A 30 -3.23 10.62 21.07
C ASN A 30 -1.82 10.88 20.49
N GLY A 31 -1.62 12.03 19.82
CA GLY A 31 -0.29 12.57 19.48
C GLY A 31 0.56 11.74 18.52
N ARG A 32 0.05 10.65 17.94
CA ARG A 32 0.80 9.80 16.99
C ARG A 32 0.55 10.23 15.55
N ARG A 33 1.62 10.19 14.72
CA ARG A 33 1.52 10.38 13.27
C ARG A 33 0.53 9.37 12.69
N ARG A 34 -0.49 9.87 11.97
CA ARG A 34 -1.50 9.05 11.29
C ARG A 34 -0.84 8.13 10.27
N SER A 35 -1.32 6.90 10.21
CA SER A 35 -0.87 5.93 9.21
C SER A 35 -1.51 6.22 7.85
N ARG A 36 -0.86 5.74 6.78
CA ARG A 36 -1.36 5.84 5.41
C ARG A 36 -2.78 5.28 5.26
N LEU A 37 -3.07 4.17 5.92
CA LEU A 37 -4.36 3.48 5.86
C LEU A 37 -5.48 4.28 6.55
N GLU A 38 -5.17 4.94 7.67
CA GLU A 38 -6.09 5.86 8.35
C GLU A 38 -6.39 7.10 7.48
N ILE A 39 -5.40 7.62 6.75
CA ILE A 39 -5.60 8.72 5.81
C ILE A 39 -6.53 8.30 4.66
N VAL A 40 -6.25 7.14 4.04
CA VAL A 40 -7.05 6.62 2.91
C VAL A 40 -8.50 6.43 3.32
N THR A 41 -8.75 5.82 4.48
CA THR A 41 -10.11 5.55 4.98
C THR A 41 -10.86 6.83 5.34
N CYS A 42 -10.17 7.83 5.89
CA CYS A 42 -10.73 9.17 6.12
C CYS A 42 -11.15 9.85 4.80
N ILE A 43 -10.33 9.76 3.75
CA ILE A 43 -10.67 10.30 2.43
C ILE A 43 -11.86 9.54 1.83
N LEU A 44 -11.87 8.21 1.85
CA LEU A 44 -12.99 7.39 1.34
C LEU A 44 -14.30 7.71 2.06
N ASN A 45 -14.27 7.90 3.37
CA ASN A 45 -15.46 8.25 4.14
C ASN A 45 -15.95 9.66 3.81
N THR A 46 -15.03 10.62 3.66
CA THR A 46 -15.36 12.00 3.26
C THR A 46 -15.99 12.06 1.86
N CYS A 47 -15.47 11.26 0.92
CA CYS A 47 -15.94 11.18 -0.45
C CYS A 47 -17.20 10.31 -0.62
N ALA A 48 -17.68 9.63 0.42
CA ALA A 48 -18.87 8.76 0.34
C ALA A 48 -20.11 9.53 -0.17
N LYS A 49 -20.30 10.77 0.30
CA LYS A 49 -21.37 11.68 -0.13
C LYS A 49 -20.96 12.64 -1.24
N GLY A 50 -19.77 12.47 -1.82
CA GLY A 50 -19.15 13.47 -2.69
C GLY A 50 -18.45 14.58 -1.91
N ALA A 51 -17.21 14.89 -2.29
CA ALA A 51 -16.44 15.95 -1.67
C ALA A 51 -15.53 16.68 -2.66
N SER A 52 -15.35 17.98 -2.46
CA SER A 52 -14.33 18.77 -3.15
C SER A 52 -12.95 18.53 -2.52
N ILE A 53 -11.89 18.88 -3.24
CA ILE A 53 -10.52 18.79 -2.71
C ILE A 53 -10.35 19.58 -1.41
N THR A 54 -10.96 20.77 -1.31
CA THR A 54 -10.93 21.60 -0.10
C THR A 54 -11.61 20.92 1.08
N LYS A 55 -12.75 20.26 0.86
CA LYS A 55 -13.43 19.49 1.90
C LYS A 55 -12.58 18.31 2.34
N ILE A 56 -11.97 17.59 1.40
CA ILE A 56 -11.04 16.48 1.71
C ILE A 56 -9.87 16.99 2.55
N MET A 57 -9.22 18.10 2.17
CA MET A 57 -8.12 18.69 2.94
C MET A 57 -8.53 19.04 4.37
N ARG A 58 -9.69 19.67 4.55
CA ARG A 58 -10.21 20.06 5.86
C ARG A 58 -10.52 18.85 6.74
N GLU A 59 -11.28 17.88 6.23
CA GLU A 59 -11.68 16.70 7.01
C GLU A 59 -10.50 15.75 7.29
N SER A 60 -9.59 15.63 6.32
CA SER A 60 -8.41 14.79 6.45
C SER A 60 -7.22 15.51 7.06
N ASN A 61 -7.31 16.78 7.48
CA ASN A 61 -6.18 17.56 8.00
C ASN A 61 -4.87 17.36 7.20
N LEU A 62 -4.97 17.48 5.87
CA LEU A 62 -3.85 17.35 4.94
C LEU A 62 -3.63 18.69 4.23
N ASN A 63 -2.36 19.00 3.94
CA ASN A 63 -2.07 20.09 3.01
C ASN A 63 -2.43 19.69 1.57
N TYR A 64 -2.49 20.67 0.67
CA TYR A 64 -2.91 20.46 -0.71
C TYR A 64 -2.06 19.40 -1.42
N THR A 65 -0.73 19.50 -1.33
CA THR A 65 0.21 18.58 -1.97
C THR A 65 0.01 17.14 -1.50
N GLN A 66 -0.21 16.93 -0.19
CA GLN A 66 -0.48 15.61 0.37
C GLN A 66 -1.84 15.09 -0.10
N ALA A 67 -2.91 15.88 0.05
CA ALA A 67 -4.25 15.50 -0.38
C ALA A 67 -4.28 15.13 -1.87
N TYR A 68 -3.66 15.95 -2.72
CA TYR A 68 -3.57 15.72 -4.16
C TYR A 68 -2.83 14.40 -4.49
N ARG A 69 -1.70 14.12 -3.81
CA ARG A 69 -0.97 12.85 -3.98
C ARG A 69 -1.83 11.64 -3.59
N TYR A 70 -2.56 11.72 -2.48
CA TYR A 70 -3.44 10.65 -2.03
C TYR A 70 -4.62 10.44 -2.99
N ILE A 71 -5.32 11.52 -3.35
CA ILE A 71 -6.45 11.50 -4.28
C ILE A 71 -6.03 10.90 -5.62
N ASN A 72 -4.92 11.37 -6.21
CA ASN A 72 -4.42 10.81 -7.46
C ASN A 72 -4.05 9.33 -7.32
N SER A 73 -3.42 8.93 -6.21
CA SER A 73 -3.15 7.51 -5.96
C SER A 73 -4.42 6.68 -5.84
N MET A 74 -5.51 7.23 -5.32
CA MET A 74 -6.78 6.53 -5.10
C MET A 74 -7.64 6.47 -6.37
N LEU A 75 -7.66 7.55 -7.16
CA LEU A 75 -8.21 7.57 -8.52
C LEU A 75 -7.50 6.53 -9.40
N ASN A 76 -6.17 6.51 -9.35
CA ASN A 76 -5.33 5.55 -10.08
C ASN A 76 -5.57 4.09 -9.70
N LYS A 77 -6.13 3.83 -8.51
CA LYS A 77 -6.49 2.50 -8.01
C LYS A 77 -7.98 2.19 -8.16
N GLY A 78 -8.77 3.10 -8.75
CA GLY A 78 -10.21 2.94 -8.91
C GLY A 78 -11.03 3.03 -7.62
N MET A 79 -10.43 3.49 -6.51
CA MET A 79 -11.12 3.65 -5.22
C MET A 79 -12.01 4.91 -5.18
N LEU A 80 -11.66 5.91 -5.99
CA LEU A 80 -12.42 7.14 -6.18
C LEU A 80 -12.77 7.31 -7.65
N LYS A 81 -13.85 8.03 -7.92
CA LYS A 81 -14.23 8.56 -9.22
C LYS A 81 -14.29 10.08 -9.13
N GLN A 82 -13.74 10.76 -10.14
CA GLN A 82 -13.91 12.20 -10.29
C GLN A 82 -15.12 12.48 -11.17
N THR A 83 -15.98 13.39 -10.72
CA THR A 83 -17.10 13.94 -11.49
C THR A 83 -16.96 15.46 -11.57
N SER A 84 -17.53 16.06 -12.61
CA SER A 84 -17.68 17.51 -12.70
C SER A 84 -19.13 17.83 -12.38
N SER A 85 -19.37 18.64 -11.35
CA SER A 85 -20.69 19.14 -11.01
C SER A 85 -20.58 20.66 -10.88
N ASN A 86 -21.37 21.41 -11.64
CA ASN A 86 -21.40 22.88 -11.60
C ASN A 86 -20.00 23.51 -11.77
N ASN A 87 -19.23 23.04 -12.77
CA ASN A 87 -17.84 23.45 -13.03
C ASN A 87 -16.84 23.20 -11.89
N LYS A 88 -17.22 22.44 -10.86
CA LYS A 88 -16.35 22.06 -9.74
C LYS A 88 -16.02 20.57 -9.79
N LYS A 89 -14.74 20.24 -9.58
CA LYS A 89 -14.28 18.86 -9.45
C LYS A 89 -14.76 18.28 -8.13
N MET A 90 -15.56 17.22 -8.21
CA MET A 90 -16.08 16.47 -7.08
C MET A 90 -15.52 15.04 -7.12
N PHE A 91 -15.23 14.49 -5.94
CA PHE A 91 -14.72 13.14 -5.79
C PHE A 91 -15.73 12.28 -5.04
N HIS A 92 -16.03 11.12 -5.61
CA HIS A 92 -16.97 10.16 -5.07
C HIS A 92 -16.29 8.82 -4.83
N THR A 93 -16.64 8.15 -3.73
CA THR A 93 -16.19 6.80 -3.43
C THR A 93 -16.87 5.79 -4.35
N THR A 94 -16.09 4.95 -5.02
CA THR A 94 -16.61 3.89 -5.89
C THR A 94 -17.07 2.69 -5.07
N ARG A 95 -17.78 1.74 -5.68
CA ARG A 95 -18.14 0.46 -5.02
C ARG A 95 -16.92 -0.25 -4.43
N TYR A 96 -15.83 -0.33 -5.18
CA TYR A 96 -14.57 -0.89 -4.70
C TYR A 96 -13.96 -0.08 -3.53
N GLY A 97 -14.04 1.26 -3.59
CA GLY A 97 -13.66 2.11 -2.47
C GLY A 97 -14.48 1.86 -1.20
N TYR A 98 -15.79 1.58 -1.34
CA TYR A 98 -16.65 1.18 -0.23
C TYR A 98 -16.25 -0.17 0.36
N GLU A 99 -15.97 -1.18 -0.46
CA GLU A 99 -15.51 -2.50 0.01
C GLU A 99 -14.22 -2.40 0.83
N VAL A 100 -13.28 -1.56 0.39
CA VAL A 100 -12.03 -1.28 1.14
C VAL A 100 -12.34 -0.57 2.46
N LEU A 101 -13.23 0.41 2.45
CA LEU A 101 -13.62 1.16 3.65
C LEU A 101 -14.32 0.27 4.68
N GLU A 102 -15.25 -0.57 4.26
CA GLU A 102 -15.96 -1.52 5.13
C GLU A 102 -15.02 -2.56 5.72
N THR A 103 -14.18 -3.19 4.90
CA THR A 103 -13.23 -4.19 5.39
C THR A 103 -12.25 -3.59 6.41
N PHE A 104 -11.87 -2.31 6.22
CA PHE A 104 -11.07 -1.61 7.23
C PHE A 104 -11.85 -1.31 8.51
N LYS A 105 -13.12 -0.91 8.42
CA LYS A 105 -13.99 -0.71 9.59
C LYS A 105 -14.15 -2.00 10.38
N ASP A 106 -14.31 -3.14 9.72
CA ASP A 106 -14.36 -4.46 10.36
C ASP A 106 -13.07 -4.75 11.12
N LEU A 107 -11.92 -4.42 10.52
CA LEU A 107 -10.62 -4.61 11.15
C LEU A 107 -10.43 -3.72 12.39
N ASP A 108 -10.84 -2.44 12.30
CA ASP A 108 -10.81 -1.50 13.42
C ASP A 108 -11.81 -1.87 14.52
N TYR A 109 -12.97 -2.41 14.13
CA TYR A 109 -13.98 -2.94 15.04
C TYR A 109 -13.44 -4.12 15.85
N LEU A 110 -12.73 -5.06 15.23
CA LEU A 110 -12.09 -6.18 15.94
C LEU A 110 -11.05 -5.71 16.97
N LEU A 111 -10.44 -4.54 16.77
CA LEU A 111 -9.52 -3.92 17.72
C LEU A 111 -10.21 -3.14 18.85
N LYS A 112 -11.51 -2.84 18.74
CA LYS A 112 -12.28 -2.15 19.77
C LYS A 112 -12.82 -3.18 20.77
N GLU A 113 -12.55 -2.93 22.05
CA GLU A 113 -12.90 -3.82 23.17
C GLU A 113 -14.42 -3.89 23.40
N LYS A 114 -15.16 -2.86 22.97
CA LYS A 114 -16.62 -2.77 23.07
C LYS A 114 -17.29 -3.15 21.75
N ALA A 115 -17.52 -4.44 21.51
CA ALA A 115 -18.78 -4.99 20.96
C ALA A 115 -18.67 -6.50 20.58
N LEU A 116 -19.30 -7.30 21.45
CA LEU A 116 -20.18 -8.48 21.31
C LEU A 116 -19.82 -9.79 20.54
N LYS A 117 -20.14 -10.87 21.28
CA LYS A 117 -20.55 -12.28 21.00
C LYS A 117 -19.86 -13.09 19.88
N GLU A 118 -19.36 -14.24 20.29
CA GLU A 118 -18.52 -15.15 19.50
C GLU A 118 -19.37 -16.07 18.59
N ASP A 119 -19.50 -15.75 17.30
CA ASP A 119 -20.07 -16.69 16.33
C ASP A 119 -19.00 -17.61 15.71
N ASN A 120 -19.38 -18.88 15.53
CA ASN A 120 -18.53 -20.04 15.21
C ASN A 120 -17.94 -19.97 13.81
N VAL A 121 -16.66 -19.60 13.70
CA VAL A 121 -15.92 -19.64 12.42
C VAL A 121 -14.69 -20.53 12.57
N LYS A 122 -14.73 -21.69 11.91
CA LYS A 122 -13.55 -22.55 11.63
C LYS A 122 -12.79 -21.95 10.44
N LEU A 123 -11.46 -22.06 10.41
CA LEU A 123 -10.62 -21.53 9.32
C LEU A 123 -9.48 -22.50 8.99
N ASP A 124 -9.32 -22.79 7.71
CA ASP A 124 -8.31 -23.70 7.15
C ASP A 124 -6.91 -23.08 7.03
N ASN A 125 -5.89 -23.93 7.11
CA ASN A 125 -4.50 -23.61 7.51
C ASN A 125 -3.58 -22.94 6.47
N ASN A 126 -4.08 -22.37 5.37
CA ASN A 126 -3.22 -21.82 4.30
C ASN A 126 -3.51 -20.35 3.96
N ILE A 127 -3.23 -19.43 4.89
CA ILE A 127 -3.34 -17.98 4.65
C ILE A 127 -1.96 -17.42 4.25
N SER A 128 -1.76 -17.25 2.94
CA SER A 128 -0.66 -16.42 2.41
C SER A 128 -0.99 -14.94 2.70
N ILE A 129 -0.07 -14.24 3.39
CA ILE A 129 -0.23 -12.80 3.65
C ILE A 129 0.45 -12.06 2.48
N PRO A 130 -0.25 -11.19 1.75
CA PRO A 130 0.38 -10.37 0.71
C PRO A 130 1.54 -9.55 1.27
N PRO A 131 2.60 -9.29 0.48
CA PRO A 131 3.71 -8.45 0.92
C PRO A 131 3.16 -7.10 1.39
N GLY A 132 3.59 -6.69 2.60
CA GLY A 132 3.02 -5.56 3.34
C GLY A 132 2.80 -4.32 2.48
N ILE A 133 1.75 -3.57 2.81
CA ILE A 133 1.38 -2.30 2.18
C ILE A 133 2.64 -1.39 2.16
N SER A 134 3.36 -1.33 1.04
CA SER A 134 4.77 -0.92 1.07
C SER A 134 5.00 0.57 1.33
N ASN A 135 6.15 0.82 1.96
CA ASN A 135 6.97 2.05 2.09
C ASN A 135 7.00 2.73 3.48
N ASN A 136 8.20 2.64 4.09
CA ASN A 136 8.83 3.34 5.21
C ASN A 136 8.11 3.58 6.54
N GLN A 137 6.80 3.39 6.67
CA GLN A 137 6.11 3.46 7.96
C GLN A 137 5.22 2.23 8.17
N VAL A 138 5.74 1.26 8.92
CA VAL A 138 5.02 0.02 9.26
C VAL A 138 3.76 0.38 10.04
N CYS A 139 2.60 0.01 9.50
CA CYS A 139 1.33 0.31 10.13
C CYS A 139 1.13 -0.55 11.39
N LYS A 140 0.40 -0.05 12.39
CA LYS A 140 0.07 -0.83 13.61
C LYS A 140 -0.64 -2.14 13.26
N TYR A 141 -1.51 -2.10 12.22
CA TYR A 141 -2.25 -3.26 11.75
C TYR A 141 -1.32 -4.34 11.18
N ASP A 142 -0.31 -3.94 10.40
CA ASP A 142 0.67 -4.86 9.82
C ASP A 142 1.49 -5.56 10.91
N ILE A 143 1.85 -4.83 11.97
CA ILE A 143 2.60 -5.39 13.11
C ILE A 143 1.73 -6.41 13.84
N TYR A 144 0.47 -6.09 14.13
CA TYR A 144 -0.46 -7.04 14.75
C TYR A 144 -0.65 -8.28 13.90
N ALA A 145 -0.89 -8.12 12.59
CA ALA A 145 -1.02 -9.24 11.67
C ALA A 145 0.24 -10.12 11.67
N LYS A 146 1.44 -9.53 11.69
CA LYS A 146 2.71 -10.28 11.73
C LYS A 146 2.91 -11.04 13.04
N ILE A 147 2.58 -10.41 14.18
CA ILE A 147 2.62 -11.08 15.50
C ILE A 147 1.62 -12.24 15.49
N LEU A 148 0.36 -11.98 15.16
CA LEU A 148 -0.70 -12.98 15.13
C LEU A 148 -0.34 -14.15 14.20
N LYS A 149 0.13 -13.89 12.98
CA LYS A 149 0.56 -14.96 12.06
C LYS A 149 1.62 -15.86 12.68
N SER A 150 2.60 -15.27 13.35
CA SER A 150 3.70 -16.00 13.98
C SER A 150 3.23 -16.79 15.20
N SER A 151 2.19 -16.30 15.88
CA SER A 151 1.61 -16.91 17.08
C SER A 151 0.60 -18.02 16.80
N VAL A 152 0.25 -18.34 15.54
CA VAL A 152 -0.76 -19.36 15.21
C VAL A 152 -0.40 -20.73 15.81
N LYS A 153 0.87 -21.13 15.71
CA LYS A 153 1.36 -22.40 16.28
C LYS A 153 1.83 -22.28 17.73
N GLY A 154 1.66 -21.11 18.35
CA GLY A 154 2.32 -20.75 19.60
C GLY A 154 3.76 -20.31 19.36
N VAL A 155 4.15 -19.21 20.01
CA VAL A 155 5.49 -18.64 19.86
C VAL A 155 5.98 -18.01 21.16
N THR A 156 7.27 -18.10 21.42
CA THR A 156 7.90 -17.45 22.57
C THR A 156 8.21 -15.99 22.26
N ARG A 157 8.36 -15.17 23.32
CA ARG A 157 8.70 -13.75 23.20
C ARG A 157 9.99 -13.53 22.39
N THR A 158 11.03 -14.32 22.66
CA THR A 158 12.34 -14.22 21.99
C THR A 158 12.22 -14.47 20.49
N ARG A 159 11.43 -15.47 20.10
CA ARG A 159 11.22 -15.80 18.69
C ARG A 159 10.42 -14.70 17.96
N LEU A 160 9.43 -14.09 18.62
CA LEU A 160 8.74 -12.91 18.08
C LEU A 160 9.66 -11.71 17.89
N LEU A 161 10.57 -11.47 18.84
CA LEU A 161 11.55 -10.38 18.76
C LEU A 161 12.43 -10.53 17.49
N ASN A 162 12.93 -11.73 17.24
CA ASN A 162 13.75 -12.06 16.08
C ASN A 162 12.97 -11.91 14.77
N ILE A 163 11.72 -12.38 14.72
CA ILE A 163 10.86 -12.30 13.52
C ILE A 163 10.51 -10.85 13.17
N LEU A 164 10.26 -10.01 14.17
CA LEU A 164 9.88 -8.62 13.95
C LEU A 164 11.07 -7.68 13.74
N GLY A 165 12.27 -8.05 14.23
CA GLY A 165 13.44 -7.17 14.21
C GLY A 165 13.23 -5.90 15.04
N THR A 166 12.52 -6.01 16.17
CA THR A 166 12.17 -4.87 17.04
C THR A 166 12.87 -4.97 18.39
N ASN A 167 12.84 -3.90 19.18
CA ASN A 167 13.32 -3.93 20.56
C ASN A 167 12.26 -4.47 21.55
N THR A 168 12.74 -4.91 22.72
CA THR A 168 11.91 -5.55 23.74
C THR A 168 10.75 -4.67 24.22
N PRO A 169 10.95 -3.38 24.58
CA PRO A 169 9.86 -2.54 25.10
C PRO A 169 8.72 -2.35 24.10
N ARG A 170 9.05 -2.19 22.81
CA ARG A 170 8.05 -1.98 21.76
C ARG A 170 7.23 -3.25 21.51
N LEU A 171 7.87 -4.42 21.53
CA LEU A 171 7.18 -5.70 21.50
C LEU A 171 6.29 -5.91 22.73
N SER A 172 6.78 -5.58 23.93
CA SER A 172 5.98 -5.64 25.17
C SER A 172 4.66 -4.91 25.02
N ARG A 173 4.74 -3.64 24.58
CA ARG A 173 3.58 -2.78 24.43
C ARG A 173 2.55 -3.34 23.44
N TYR A 174 3.00 -3.91 22.32
CA TYR A 174 2.09 -4.53 21.36
C TYR A 174 1.48 -5.82 21.89
N LEU A 175 2.24 -6.64 22.61
CA LEU A 175 1.72 -7.87 23.20
C LEU A 175 0.70 -7.58 24.30
N GLU A 176 0.98 -6.62 25.19
CA GLU A 176 0.04 -6.16 26.21
C GLU A 176 -1.27 -5.67 25.58
N GLU A 177 -1.19 -4.89 24.50
CA GLU A 177 -2.37 -4.40 23.80
C GLU A 177 -3.16 -5.53 23.12
N LEU A 178 -2.48 -6.50 22.50
CA LEU A 178 -3.11 -7.66 21.86
C LEU A 178 -3.77 -8.59 22.89
N VAL A 179 -3.15 -8.77 24.06
CA VAL A 179 -3.72 -9.52 25.18
C VAL A 179 -4.94 -8.79 25.74
N LYS A 180 -4.85 -7.48 25.98
CA LYS A 180 -5.98 -6.65 26.42
C LYS A 180 -7.16 -6.74 25.45
N LYS A 181 -6.88 -6.74 24.14
CA LYS A 181 -7.90 -6.87 23.08
C LYS A 181 -8.38 -8.31 22.84
N LYS A 182 -7.92 -9.27 23.65
CA LYS A 182 -8.24 -10.71 23.54
C LYS A 182 -7.94 -11.29 22.15
N LEU A 183 -6.92 -10.78 21.46
CA LEU A 183 -6.46 -11.29 20.16
C LEU A 183 -5.40 -12.38 20.31
N ILE A 184 -4.71 -12.38 21.46
CA ILE A 184 -3.69 -13.37 21.84
C ILE A 184 -3.97 -13.85 23.26
N VAL A 185 -3.71 -15.13 23.50
CA VAL A 185 -3.74 -15.80 24.79
C VAL A 185 -2.30 -16.15 25.18
N VAL A 186 -1.96 -15.95 26.45
CA VAL A 186 -0.66 -16.37 27.01
C VAL A 186 -0.87 -17.67 27.76
N GLU A 187 -0.22 -18.73 27.30
CA GLU A 187 -0.21 -20.02 27.97
C GLU A 187 1.10 -20.19 28.74
N THR A 188 1.02 -20.56 30.02
CA THR A 188 2.20 -20.92 30.82
C THR A 188 2.55 -22.38 30.56
N ILE A 189 3.84 -22.67 30.36
CA ILE A 189 4.32 -24.05 30.25
C ILE A 189 4.73 -24.51 31.64
N HIS A 190 4.19 -25.62 32.12
CA HIS A 190 4.50 -26.13 33.46
C HIS A 190 5.88 -26.82 33.55
N TYR A 191 6.38 -27.33 32.43
CA TYR A 191 7.59 -28.16 32.38
C TYR A 191 8.91 -27.38 32.29
N ASP A 192 8.90 -26.10 31.88
CA ASP A 192 10.13 -25.29 31.74
C ASP A 192 9.95 -23.88 32.34
N ARG A 193 10.60 -23.65 33.49
CA ARG A 193 10.58 -22.38 34.22
C ARG A 193 11.27 -21.23 33.47
N ARG A 194 12.09 -21.51 32.44
CA ARG A 194 12.79 -20.48 31.67
C ARG A 194 11.87 -19.80 30.66
N ILE A 195 10.82 -20.48 30.21
CA ILE A 195 9.89 -19.96 29.23
C ILE A 195 8.77 -19.20 29.95
N LYS A 196 8.84 -17.86 29.90
CA LYS A 196 7.86 -16.95 30.52
C LYS A 196 6.43 -17.02 29.93
N GLY A 197 6.16 -17.97 29.04
CA GLY A 197 4.86 -18.18 28.39
C GLY A 197 4.95 -18.28 26.86
N ILE A 198 4.01 -19.02 26.28
CA ILE A 198 3.78 -19.13 24.85
C ILE A 198 2.60 -18.22 24.49
N PHE A 199 2.79 -17.39 23.47
CA PHE A 199 1.72 -16.58 22.89
C PHE A 199 1.02 -17.37 21.79
N LYS A 200 -0.25 -17.70 22.01
CA LYS A 200 -1.13 -18.32 21.01
C LYS A 200 -2.20 -17.34 20.54
N VAL A 201 -2.58 -17.47 19.27
CA VAL A 201 -3.65 -16.65 18.69
C VAL A 201 -5.01 -17.09 19.24
N SER A 202 -5.86 -16.14 19.60
CA SER A 202 -7.26 -16.43 19.95
C SER A 202 -8.13 -16.55 18.70
N ARG A 203 -9.36 -17.04 18.83
CA ARG A 203 -10.34 -17.03 17.73
C ARG A 203 -10.59 -15.63 17.17
N ARG A 204 -10.61 -14.61 18.03
CA ARG A 204 -10.71 -13.19 17.64
C ARG A 204 -9.49 -12.73 16.84
N GLY A 205 -8.29 -13.21 17.23
CA GLY A 205 -7.06 -12.99 16.49
C GLY A 205 -7.05 -13.65 15.11
N LEU A 206 -7.67 -14.84 14.97
CA LEU A 206 -7.87 -15.48 13.66
C LEU A 206 -8.83 -14.68 12.77
N MET A 207 -9.94 -14.18 13.32
CA MET A 207 -10.85 -13.28 12.60
C MET A 207 -10.11 -12.03 12.11
N TYR A 208 -9.26 -11.44 12.96
CA TYR A 208 -8.43 -10.31 12.58
C TYR A 208 -7.51 -10.64 11.40
N LEU A 209 -6.83 -11.79 11.42
CA LEU A 209 -5.97 -12.24 10.32
C LEU A 209 -6.76 -12.42 9.02
N LYS A 210 -7.96 -13.02 9.08
CA LYS A 210 -8.83 -13.21 7.91
C LYS A 210 -9.25 -11.88 7.31
N THR A 211 -9.71 -10.94 8.13
CA THR A 211 -10.11 -9.59 7.68
C THR A 211 -8.93 -8.81 7.13
N TYR A 212 -7.75 -8.91 7.77
CA TYR A 212 -6.52 -8.29 7.29
C TYR A 212 -6.09 -8.85 5.93
N ALA A 213 -6.16 -10.18 5.73
CA ALA A 213 -5.86 -10.81 4.46
C ALA A 213 -6.81 -10.32 3.36
N LYS A 214 -8.13 -10.27 3.64
CA LYS A 214 -9.12 -9.69 2.72
C LYS A 214 -8.77 -8.24 2.37
N LEU A 215 -8.46 -7.40 3.36
CA LEU A 215 -8.06 -6.02 3.13
C LEU A 215 -6.80 -5.93 2.24
N ALA A 216 -5.79 -6.75 2.53
CA ALA A 216 -4.56 -6.76 1.76
C ALA A 216 -4.82 -7.16 0.29
N THR A 217 -5.64 -8.20 0.05
CA THR A 217 -6.02 -8.60 -1.32
C THR A 217 -6.79 -7.51 -2.07
N LEU A 218 -7.68 -6.77 -1.39
CA LEU A 218 -8.36 -5.64 -2.01
C LEU A 218 -7.34 -4.57 -2.40
N LEU A 219 -6.45 -4.18 -1.48
CA LEU A 219 -5.45 -3.15 -1.73
C LEU A 219 -4.46 -3.50 -2.86
N THR A 220 -4.23 -4.79 -3.13
CA THR A 220 -3.40 -5.29 -4.25
C THR A 220 -4.19 -5.46 -5.55
N LYS A 221 -5.49 -5.78 -5.52
CA LYS A 221 -6.33 -5.93 -6.72
C LYS A 221 -6.32 -4.68 -7.61
N GLY A 222 -6.35 -3.48 -7.00
CA GLY A 222 -6.20 -2.21 -7.73
C GLY A 222 -4.84 -1.98 -8.40
N THR A 223 -3.84 -2.85 -8.16
CA THR A 223 -2.56 -2.87 -8.89
C THR A 223 -2.52 -3.92 -10.00
N GLU A 224 -3.25 -5.03 -9.84
CA GLU A 224 -3.33 -6.12 -10.82
C GLU A 224 -4.20 -5.75 -12.02
N ASP A 225 -5.30 -5.00 -11.83
CA ASP A 225 -6.13 -4.51 -12.94
C ASP A 225 -5.34 -3.54 -13.86
N LYS A 226 -4.28 -2.91 -13.34
CA LYS A 226 -3.31 -2.10 -14.13
C LYS A 226 -2.31 -2.94 -14.92
N LEU A 227 -2.00 -4.16 -14.46
CA LEU A 227 -1.13 -5.09 -15.16
C LEU A 227 -1.89 -5.90 -16.22
N LYS A 228 -3.16 -6.23 -15.95
CA LYS A 228 -4.06 -6.87 -16.93
C LYS A 228 -4.47 -5.94 -18.08
N THR A 229 -4.38 -4.62 -17.90
CA THR A 229 -4.69 -3.63 -18.95
C THR A 229 -3.47 -3.24 -19.81
N LEU A 230 -2.29 -3.79 -19.54
CA LEU A 230 -1.19 -3.74 -20.51
C LEU A 230 -1.48 -4.80 -21.57
N ASN A 231 -2.12 -4.40 -22.68
CA ASN A 231 -2.31 -5.23 -23.87
C ASN A 231 -0.94 -5.55 -24.49
N LEU A 232 -0.21 -6.48 -23.87
CA LEU A 232 1.04 -7.00 -24.39
C LEU A 232 0.73 -7.77 -25.68
N LYS A 233 1.30 -7.30 -26.79
CA LYS A 233 1.19 -7.97 -28.08
C LYS A 233 2.57 -8.44 -28.50
N GLU A 234 2.71 -9.72 -28.81
CA GLU A 234 3.89 -10.22 -29.53
C GLU A 234 3.73 -9.86 -31.00
N GLU A 235 4.68 -9.11 -31.54
CA GLU A 235 4.67 -8.68 -32.93
C GLU A 235 6.05 -8.94 -33.54
N LYS A 236 6.05 -9.30 -34.83
CA LYS A 236 7.27 -9.29 -35.65
C LYS A 236 7.37 -7.93 -36.30
N ILE A 237 8.47 -7.21 -36.08
CA ILE A 237 8.68 -5.91 -36.69
C ILE A 237 10.03 -5.92 -37.40
N THR A 238 10.03 -5.49 -38.65
CA THR A 238 11.24 -5.32 -39.46
C THR A 238 11.95 -4.04 -39.04
N GLY A 239 13.21 -4.16 -38.63
CA GLY A 239 14.05 -3.02 -38.27
C GLY A 239 14.54 -2.24 -39.49
N ILE A 240 15.18 -1.10 -39.25
CA ILE A 240 15.84 -0.27 -40.27
C ILE A 240 16.90 -1.08 -41.02
N SER A 241 17.53 -2.03 -40.35
CA SER A 241 18.48 -2.99 -40.94
C SER A 241 17.87 -4.01 -41.91
N GLY A 242 16.53 -4.07 -42.02
CA GLY A 242 15.82 -5.10 -42.80
C GLY A 242 15.68 -6.44 -42.06
N ILE A 243 16.17 -6.56 -40.83
CA ILE A 243 16.06 -7.76 -40.00
C ILE A 243 14.70 -7.79 -39.29
N GLU A 244 14.02 -8.93 -39.31
CA GLU A 244 12.80 -9.13 -38.53
C GLU A 244 13.12 -9.43 -37.06
N HIS A 245 12.56 -8.64 -36.16
CA HIS A 245 12.67 -8.83 -34.72
C HIS A 245 11.34 -9.26 -34.12
N LYS A 246 11.34 -10.34 -33.33
CA LYS A 246 10.20 -10.71 -32.50
C LYS A 246 10.25 -9.92 -31.20
N ILE A 247 9.33 -8.97 -31.03
CA ILE A 247 9.29 -8.11 -29.85
C ILE A 247 7.90 -8.10 -29.20
N VAL A 248 7.90 -7.97 -27.88
CA VAL A 248 6.68 -7.71 -27.13
C VAL A 248 6.46 -6.21 -27.10
N THR A 249 5.28 -5.73 -27.47
CA THR A 249 4.96 -4.30 -27.45
C THR A 249 3.79 -4.00 -26.53
N VAL A 250 3.76 -2.77 -26.02
CA VAL A 250 2.65 -2.27 -25.22
C VAL A 250 2.36 -0.81 -25.53
N THR A 251 1.09 -0.45 -25.59
CA THR A 251 0.66 0.94 -25.79
C THR A 251 0.29 1.55 -24.44
N ILE A 252 1.02 2.58 -24.01
CA ILE A 252 0.76 3.32 -22.78
C ILE A 252 0.50 4.77 -23.17
N ASN A 253 -0.70 5.28 -22.90
CA ASN A 253 -1.12 6.65 -23.22
C ASN A 253 -0.89 7.03 -24.69
N GLY A 254 -1.22 6.14 -25.63
CA GLY A 254 -1.06 6.35 -27.07
C GLY A 254 0.37 6.21 -27.60
N THR A 255 1.37 5.98 -26.73
CA THR A 255 2.75 5.71 -27.15
C THR A 255 3.03 4.21 -27.11
N LYS A 256 3.58 3.67 -28.20
CA LYS A 256 4.00 2.26 -28.29
C LYS A 256 5.41 2.09 -27.75
N TYR A 257 5.58 1.10 -26.88
CA TYR A 257 6.85 0.74 -26.27
C TYR A 257 7.19 -0.71 -26.62
N ALA A 258 8.46 -1.00 -26.85
CA ALA A 258 8.97 -2.36 -26.84
C ALA A 258 9.26 -2.76 -25.39
N VAL A 259 8.90 -3.99 -25.00
CA VAL A 259 8.96 -4.45 -23.62
C VAL A 259 9.93 -5.62 -23.49
N LYS A 260 10.83 -5.54 -22.51
CA LYS A 260 11.67 -6.67 -22.09
C LYS A 260 11.52 -6.88 -20.59
N LYS A 261 11.18 -8.12 -20.21
CA LYS A 261 11.17 -8.56 -18.82
C LYS A 261 12.52 -9.18 -18.48
N ILE A 262 13.18 -8.63 -17.47
CA ILE A 262 14.46 -9.13 -16.97
C ILE A 262 14.15 -9.88 -15.67
N LYS A 263 14.43 -11.19 -15.68
CA LYS A 263 14.40 -12.03 -14.48
C LYS A 263 15.79 -12.01 -13.84
N SER A 264 15.90 -12.39 -12.57
CA SER A 264 17.20 -12.62 -11.94
C SER A 264 17.96 -13.67 -12.76
N ILE A 265 19.06 -13.27 -13.37
CA ILE A 265 20.04 -14.16 -14.03
C ILE A 265 21.27 -14.20 -13.13
N ASP A 266 22.01 -15.31 -13.14
CA ASP A 266 23.21 -15.53 -12.33
C ASP A 266 24.33 -14.55 -12.72
N GLY A 267 24.34 -13.36 -12.10
CA GLY A 267 25.41 -12.38 -12.19
C GLY A 267 25.06 -11.07 -12.92
N ASP A 268 25.71 -9.98 -12.50
CA ASP A 268 25.46 -8.62 -13.02
C ASP A 268 25.82 -8.47 -14.51
N ARG A 269 26.79 -9.24 -15.01
CA ARG A 269 27.25 -9.17 -16.41
C ARG A 269 26.17 -9.55 -17.42
N ASP A 270 25.40 -10.60 -17.13
CA ASP A 270 24.38 -11.13 -18.04
C ASP A 270 23.19 -10.17 -18.17
N ILE A 271 22.83 -9.52 -17.07
CA ILE A 271 21.81 -8.47 -17.06
C ILE A 271 22.22 -7.31 -17.97
N ARG A 272 23.50 -6.89 -17.94
CA ARG A 272 23.97 -5.81 -18.82
C ARG A 272 23.85 -6.23 -20.28
N LEU A 273 24.33 -7.43 -20.63
CA LEU A 273 24.30 -7.92 -22.00
C LEU A 273 22.89 -8.04 -22.54
N ASP A 274 21.94 -8.54 -21.75
CA ASP A 274 20.53 -8.66 -22.18
C ASP A 274 19.89 -7.27 -22.38
N VAL A 275 20.19 -6.29 -21.51
CA VAL A 275 19.75 -4.90 -21.70
C VAL A 275 20.34 -4.28 -22.96
N PHE A 276 21.65 -4.46 -23.20
CA PHE A 276 22.30 -3.90 -24.38
C PHE A 276 21.75 -4.51 -25.67
N LYS A 277 21.60 -5.84 -25.74
CA LYS A 277 20.98 -6.53 -26.88
C LYS A 277 19.58 -5.99 -27.14
N PHE A 278 18.79 -5.81 -26.09
CA PHE A 278 17.45 -5.24 -26.21
C PHE A 278 17.46 -3.79 -26.73
N LEU A 279 18.36 -2.94 -26.23
CA LEU A 279 18.46 -1.55 -26.68
C LEU A 279 18.84 -1.45 -28.16
N VAL A 280 19.73 -2.32 -28.64
CA VAL A 280 20.09 -2.39 -30.07
C VAL A 280 18.86 -2.72 -30.92
N ILE A 281 18.10 -3.75 -30.54
CA ILE A 281 16.85 -4.13 -31.23
C ILE A 281 15.84 -2.98 -31.22
N VAL A 282 15.65 -2.34 -30.07
CA VAL A 282 14.67 -1.25 -29.93
C VAL A 282 15.05 -0.04 -30.77
N ASN A 283 16.34 0.28 -30.86
CA ASN A 283 16.85 1.35 -31.71
C ASN A 283 16.67 1.01 -33.20
N ASP A 284 16.95 -0.23 -33.60
CA ASP A 284 16.74 -0.70 -34.97
C ASP A 284 15.26 -0.67 -35.38
N VAL A 285 14.35 -0.98 -34.46
CA VAL A 285 12.89 -0.98 -34.71
C VAL A 285 12.25 0.41 -34.51
N GLY A 286 13.01 1.40 -34.02
CA GLY A 286 12.50 2.77 -33.80
C GLY A 286 11.46 2.90 -32.68
N LEU A 287 11.40 1.94 -31.75
CA LEU A 287 10.48 2.00 -30.61
C LEU A 287 11.16 2.57 -29.36
N LYS A 288 10.37 2.90 -28.34
CA LYS A 288 10.90 3.32 -27.03
C LYS A 288 11.07 2.10 -26.12
N PRO A 289 12.20 1.96 -25.41
CA PRO A 289 12.42 0.79 -24.56
C PRO A 289 11.65 0.90 -23.25
N LEU A 290 10.94 -0.16 -22.88
CA LEU A 290 10.30 -0.34 -21.59
C LEU A 290 10.88 -1.59 -20.91
N ILE A 291 11.62 -1.40 -19.83
CA ILE A 291 12.27 -2.50 -19.10
C ILE A 291 11.47 -2.80 -17.83
N MET A 292 11.05 -4.05 -17.70
CA MET A 292 10.39 -4.57 -16.51
C MET A 292 11.39 -5.37 -15.67
N LEU A 293 11.69 -4.88 -14.48
CA LEU A 293 12.63 -5.50 -13.54
C LEU A 293 11.86 -6.18 -12.40
N ASP A 294 12.37 -7.32 -11.95
CA ASP A 294 11.96 -7.84 -10.66
C ASP A 294 12.51 -6.95 -9.52
N LYS A 295 11.81 -6.87 -8.38
CA LYS A 295 12.25 -6.06 -7.23
C LYS A 295 13.58 -6.54 -6.64
N SER A 296 13.95 -7.80 -6.85
CA SER A 296 15.23 -8.39 -6.45
C SER A 296 16.40 -7.93 -7.30
N VAL A 297 16.15 -7.38 -8.51
CA VAL A 297 17.19 -6.98 -9.46
C VAL A 297 17.51 -5.50 -9.32
N ASN A 298 18.77 -5.17 -9.05
CA ASN A 298 19.24 -3.78 -8.99
C ASN A 298 20.07 -3.43 -10.23
N LEU A 299 19.52 -2.58 -11.11
CA LEU A 299 20.27 -2.03 -12.22
C LEU A 299 21.33 -1.02 -11.75
N ASN A 300 22.54 -1.15 -12.28
CA ASN A 300 23.60 -0.14 -12.15
C ASN A 300 23.10 1.25 -12.64
N ARG A 301 23.57 2.32 -11.98
CA ARG A 301 23.26 3.72 -12.30
C ARG A 301 23.54 4.06 -13.76
N ASN A 302 24.66 3.58 -14.31
CA ASN A 302 25.04 3.85 -15.70
C ASN A 302 24.01 3.29 -16.70
N LEU A 303 23.50 2.07 -16.46
CA LEU A 303 22.46 1.48 -17.30
C LEU A 303 21.15 2.27 -17.23
N LYS A 304 20.78 2.78 -16.04
CA LYS A 304 19.60 3.62 -15.88
C LYS A 304 19.72 4.91 -16.68
N GLU A 305 20.91 5.49 -16.77
CA GLU A 305 21.18 6.70 -17.56
C GLU A 305 21.13 6.41 -19.05
N VAL A 306 21.70 5.30 -19.52
CA VAL A 306 21.60 4.86 -20.92
C VAL A 306 20.14 4.66 -21.32
N ILE A 307 19.34 3.94 -20.53
CA ILE A 307 17.92 3.69 -20.84
C ILE A 307 17.14 5.02 -20.92
N LYS A 308 17.45 5.99 -20.07
CA LYS A 308 16.85 7.33 -20.14
C LYS A 308 17.27 8.09 -21.39
N GLY A 309 18.51 7.93 -21.86
CA GLY A 309 19.00 8.51 -23.12
C GLY A 309 18.17 8.06 -24.34
N PHE A 310 17.68 6.81 -24.34
CA PHE A 310 16.76 6.28 -25.35
C PHE A 310 15.28 6.66 -25.11
N ASN A 311 14.99 7.64 -24.25
CA ASN A 311 13.62 7.99 -23.81
C ASN A 311 12.84 6.78 -23.25
N GLY A 312 13.57 5.83 -22.68
CA GLY A 312 13.03 4.59 -22.12
C GLY A 312 12.40 4.76 -20.75
N ARG A 313 11.61 3.77 -20.35
CA ARG A 313 10.98 3.70 -19.03
C ARG A 313 11.38 2.40 -18.32
N ILE A 314 11.54 2.49 -17.00
CA ILE A 314 11.87 1.34 -16.15
C ILE A 314 10.72 1.15 -15.15
N ILE A 315 10.18 -0.07 -15.08
CA ILE A 315 9.12 -0.45 -14.15
C ILE A 315 9.63 -1.59 -13.29
N TYR A 316 9.48 -1.46 -11.97
CA TYR A 316 9.74 -2.56 -11.03
C TYR A 316 8.45 -3.31 -10.75
N HIS A 317 8.46 -4.62 -10.98
CA HIS A 317 7.36 -5.53 -10.70
C HIS A 317 7.80 -6.52 -9.63
N SER A 318 6.94 -6.87 -8.66
CA SER A 318 7.22 -7.99 -7.76
C SER A 318 6.79 -9.27 -8.45
N SER A 319 7.71 -10.07 -8.97
CA SER A 319 7.37 -11.42 -9.41
C SER A 319 7.19 -12.29 -8.16
N THR A 320 6.00 -12.28 -7.56
CA THR A 320 5.58 -13.38 -6.69
C THR A 320 5.23 -14.55 -7.59
N TYR A 321 6.22 -15.41 -7.84
CA TYR A 321 5.97 -16.84 -8.00
C TYR A 321 6.20 -17.50 -6.64
#